data_AF-A0AAD0MNS5-F1
#
_entry.id   AF-A0AAD0MNS5-F1
#
_cell.length_a   1.000
_cell.length_b   1.000
_cell.length_c   1.000
_cell.angle_alpha   90.00
_cell.angle_beta   90.00
_cell.angle_gamma   90.00
#
_symmetry.space_group_name_H-M   'P 1'
#
loop_
_entity.id
_entity.type
_entity.pdbx_description
1 polymer ?
#
loop_
_entity_poly.entity_id
_entity_poly.type
_entity_poly.pdbx_seq_one_letter_code
_entity_poly.pdbx_strand_id
1 'polypeptide(L)' 'MINQNLLKSKIALSGLSSKEVAEKIGIPYQSFNNRKAGKIEFNSSEIKALKEVLNLTNDDVEAIFLS' A
#
# COMPACT_ATOMS: atom_id res chain seq x y z
N MET A 1 -10.81 7.74 -0.46
CA MET A 1 -10.91 6.39 -1.09
C MET A 1 -9.54 6.07 -1.68
N ILE A 2 -9.13 4.80 -1.78
CA ILE A 2 -7.80 4.49 -2.33
C ILE A 2 -7.85 4.07 -3.81
N ASN A 3 -6.83 4.42 -4.58
CA ASN A 3 -6.65 3.92 -5.93
C ASN A 3 -6.05 2.50 -5.91
N GLN A 4 -6.94 1.51 -5.83
CA GLN A 4 -6.57 0.10 -5.68
C GLN A 4 -5.76 -0.44 -6.87
N ASN A 5 -6.05 0.04 -8.08
CA ASN A 5 -5.37 -0.45 -9.29
C ASN A 5 -3.93 0.07 -9.36
N LEU A 6 -3.73 1.34 -9.00
CA LEU A 6 -2.39 1.92 -8.92
C LEU A 6 -1.57 1.29 -7.79
N LEU A 7 -2.17 1.06 -6.61
CA LEU A 7 -1.48 0.34 -5.54
C LEU A 7 -1.07 -1.08 -5.97
N LYS A 8 -1.96 -1.82 -6.65
CA LYS A 8 -1.64 -3.16 -7.18
C LYS A 8 -0.51 -3.13 -8.20
N SER A 9 -0.48 -2.14 -9.10
CA SER A 9 0.60 -2.03 -10.09
C SER A 9 1.94 -1.74 -9.43
N LYS A 10 1.98 -0.88 -8.41
CA LYS A 10 3.22 -0.60 -7.65
C LYS A 10 3.73 -1.81 -6.87
N ILE A 11 2.82 -2.61 -6.29
CA ILE A 11 3.18 -3.89 -5.66
C ILE A 11 3.76 -4.87 -6.70
N ALA A 12 3.14 -4.98 -7.87
CA ALA A 12 3.66 -5.85 -8.93
C ALA A 12 5.04 -5.40 -9.44
N LEU A 13 5.25 -4.09 -9.60
CA LEU A 13 6.52 -3.51 -10.05
C LEU A 13 7.66 -3.69 -9.04
N SER A 14 7.37 -3.78 -7.74
CA SER A 14 8.39 -4.04 -6.72
C SER A 14 8.83 -5.51 -6.70
N GLY A 15 8.14 -6.40 -7.40
CA GLY A 15 8.40 -7.84 -7.40
C GLY A 15 7.93 -8.55 -6.12
N LEU A 16 7.24 -7.85 -5.23
CA LEU A 16 6.73 -8.41 -3.97
C LEU A 16 5.30 -8.90 -4.11
N SER A 17 4.97 -9.97 -3.39
CA SER A 17 3.58 -10.35 -3.15
C SER A 17 2.92 -9.42 -2.13
N SER A 18 1.59 -9.34 -2.15
CA SER A 18 0.84 -8.61 -1.12
C SER A 18 1.09 -9.12 0.31
N LYS A 19 1.48 -10.40 0.45
CA LYS A 19 1.81 -10.99 1.75
C LYS A 19 3.16 -10.45 2.26
N GLU A 20 4.18 -10.45 1.40
CA GLU A 20 5.50 -9.90 1.74
C GLU A 20 5.43 -8.40 2.03
N VAL A 21 4.60 -7.64 1.31
CA VAL A 21 4.39 -6.23 1.61
C VAL A 21 3.78 -6.06 3.00
N ALA A 22 2.74 -6.83 3.33
CA ALA A 22 2.10 -6.77 4.66
C ALA A 22 3.10 -7.08 5.79
N GLU A 23 3.94 -8.11 5.61
CA GLU A 23 5.00 -8.49 6.53
C GLU A 23 6.04 -7.37 6.70
N LYS A 24 6.50 -6.76 5.59
CA LYS A 24 7.50 -5.68 5.61
C LYS A 24 7.00 -4.39 6.26
N ILE A 25 5.72 -4.06 6.13
CA ILE A 25 5.12 -2.89 6.79
C ILE A 25 4.59 -3.20 8.20
N GLY A 26 4.71 -4.45 8.66
CA GLY A 26 4.42 -4.84 10.04
C GLY A 26 2.94 -4.99 10.38
N ILE A 27 2.07 -5.35 9.41
CA ILE A 27 0.64 -5.59 9.67
C ILE A 27 0.18 -6.98 9.23
N PRO A 28 -0.86 -7.56 9.87
CA PRO A 28 -1.41 -8.84 9.44
C PRO A 28 -1.91 -8.79 8.00
N TYR A 29 -1.68 -9.85 7.22
CA TYR A 29 -2.08 -9.92 5.81
C TYR A 29 -3.58 -9.61 5.58
N GLN A 30 -4.46 -10.10 6.45
CA GLN A 30 -5.90 -9.80 6.37
C GLN A 30 -6.21 -8.30 6.56
N SER A 31 -5.47 -7.67 7.46
CA SER A 31 -5.54 -6.23 7.74
C SER A 31 -5.11 -5.42 6.51
N PHE A 32 -4.00 -5.83 5.89
CA PHE A 32 -3.52 -5.27 4.63
C PHE A 32 -4.53 -5.47 3.50
N ASN A 33 -5.11 -6.67 3.37
CA ASN A 33 -6.04 -6.97 2.29
C ASN A 33 -7.34 -6.17 2.39
N ASN A 34 -7.86 -5.95 3.60
CA ASN A 34 -9.01 -5.07 3.82
C ASN A 34 -8.69 -3.62 3.44
N ARG A 35 -7.49 -3.13 3.77
CA ARG A 35 -7.08 -1.77 3.37
C ARG A 35 -6.85 -1.63 1.88
N LYS A 36 -6.14 -2.57 1.26
CA LYS A 36 -5.93 -2.64 -0.20
C LYS A 36 -7.26 -2.75 -0.98
N ALA A 37 -8.31 -3.31 -0.37
CA ALA A 37 -9.66 -3.36 -0.94
C ALA A 37 -10.49 -2.09 -0.64
N GLY A 38 -9.94 -1.09 0.06
CA GLY A 38 -10.61 0.16 0.42
C GLY A 38 -11.64 0.03 1.54
N LYS A 39 -11.68 -1.09 2.28
CA LYS A 39 -12.63 -1.30 3.40
C LYS A 39 -12.21 -0.57 4.67
N ILE A 40 -10.90 -0.38 4.83
CA ILE A 40 -10.26 0.28 5.98
C ILE A 40 -9.20 1.21 5.39
N GLU A 41 -9.01 2.39 5.94
CA GLU A 41 -7.98 3.30 5.46
C GLU A 41 -6.60 2.90 5.97
N PHE A 42 -5.56 3.17 5.17
CA PHE A 42 -4.20 3.12 5.68
C PHE A 42 -3.95 4.35 6.55
N ASN A 43 -3.33 4.18 7.71
CA ASN A 43 -2.90 5.33 8.52
C ASN A 43 -1.58 5.92 8.01
N SER A 44 -1.20 7.10 8.50
CA SER A 44 0.00 7.80 8.03
C SER A 44 1.30 7.02 8.22
N SER A 45 1.42 6.22 9.28
CA SER A 45 2.60 5.37 9.52
C SER A 45 2.66 4.21 8.54
N GLU A 46 1.52 3.58 8.23
CA GLU A 46 1.41 2.51 7.23
C GLU A 46 1.68 3.05 5.81
N ILE A 47 1.19 4.24 5.47
CA ILE A 47 1.47 4.90 4.19
C ILE A 47 2.97 5.20 4.07
N LYS A 48 3.60 5.70 5.13
CA LYS A 48 5.04 5.95 5.15
C LYS A 48 5.84 4.66 4.93
N ALA A 49 5.48 3.58 5.63
CA ALA A 49 6.14 2.28 5.46
C ALA A 49 5.95 1.72 4.04
N LEU A 50 4.75 1.86 3.46
CA LEU A 50 4.48 1.47 2.08
C LEU A 50 5.31 2.27 1.08
N LYS A 51 5.45 3.57 1.30
CA LYS A 51 6.29 4.44 0.47
C LYS A 51 7.73 3.94 0.45
N GLU A 52 8.27 3.57 1.60
CA GLU A 52 9.64 3.05 1.72
C GLU A 52 9.78 1.65 1.08
N VAL A 53 8.87 0.72 1.38
CA VAL A 53 8.92 -0.67 0.87
C VAL A 53 8.71 -0.77 -0.64
N LEU A 54 7.83 0.07 -1.20
CA LEU A 54 7.49 0.05 -2.63
C LEU A 54 8.21 1.14 -3.42
N ASN A 55 9.11 1.89 -2.78
CA ASN A 55 9.85 3.01 -3.37
C ASN A 55 8.93 4.01 -4.10
N LEU A 56 7.83 4.40 -3.44
CA LEU A 56 6.83 5.32 -4.01
C LEU A 56 7.33 6.76 -3.98
N THR A 57 7.01 7.53 -5.00
CA THR A 57 7.19 8.99 -4.99
C THR A 57 6.10 9.68 -4.16
N ASN A 58 6.24 11.00 -3.93
CA ASN A 58 5.15 11.77 -3.31
C ASN A 58 3.90 11.77 -4.18
N ASP A 59 4.06 11.92 -5.49
CA ASP A 59 2.97 11.91 -6.46
C ASP A 59 2.25 10.54 -6.46
N ASP A 60 2.99 9.45 -6.33
CA ASP A 60 2.41 8.11 -6.17
C ASP A 60 1.57 8.03 -4.89
N VAL A 61 2.07 8.56 -3.77
CA VAL A 61 1.33 8.56 -2.50
C VAL A 61 0.04 9.37 -2.63
N GLU A 62 0.10 10.55 -3.24
CA GLU A 62 -1.07 11.38 -3.47
C GLU A 62 -2.11 10.67 -4.35
N ALA A 63 -1.67 10.15 -5.50
CA ALA A 63 -2.53 9.44 -6.45
C ALA A 63 -3.08 8.10 -5.94
N ILE A 64 -2.48 7.51 -4.90
CA ILE A 64 -2.97 6.26 -4.30
C ILE A 64 -3.89 6.51 -3.12
N PHE A 65 -3.54 7.44 -2.21
CA PHE A 65 -4.16 7.52 -0.90
C PHE A 65 -4.95 8.80 -0.64
N LEU A 66 -4.73 9.87 -1.42
CA LEU A 66 -5.28 11.20 -1.15
C LEU A 66 -6.27 11.70 -2.21
N SER A 67 -6.32 11.04 -3.38
CA SER A 67 -7.24 11.34 -4.50
C SER A 67 -8.56 10.57 -4.43
#